data_AF-A0A8J4LP84-F1
#
_entry.id   AF-A0A8J4LP84-F1
#
_cell.length_a   1.000
_cell.length_b   1.000
_cell.length_c   1.000
_cell.angle_alpha   90.00
_cell.angle_beta   90.00
_cell.angle_gamma   90.00
#
_symmetry.space_group_name_H-M   'P 1'
#
loop_
_entity.id
_entity.type
_entity.pdbx_description
1 polymer ?
#
loop_
_entity_poly.entity_id
_entity_poly.type
_entity_poly.pdbx_seq_one_letter_code
_entity_poly.pdbx_strand_id
1 'polypeptide(L)'
;AAFLYAIGSCAERQLNTVTGEQISYGTVLTLTSSFPGGRDSHVFYLRQDDGQMYRLSFCSGVISAADLVPNVRFAITYSSIQDGVMNTCQKPRQLNREPPAAAGARRRSLFGSEITAPIRPTFLIYIVSMCGYDKPAITTKSWMQDFFFASNFSVSGYYNTCSYNQVAVQPAQVKILENLEIPCSGKLNLPFRFPTGNNFNTDNCDNDNLLKWQYYLDSIALQRDIVPTDFHHKVIYLPEGYVDSKQAAVARTHVWGS
;
A
#
# COMPACT_ATOMS: atom_id res chain seq x y z
N ALA A 1 -34.49 15.02 -42.53
CA ALA A 1 -33.30 14.21 -42.84
C ALA A 1 -33.22 13.08 -41.83
N ALA A 2 -33.00 11.85 -42.30
CA ALA A 2 -33.24 10.58 -41.63
C ALA A 2 -32.00 10.03 -40.88
N PHE A 3 -32.27 9.40 -39.71
CA PHE A 3 -31.73 8.15 -39.10
C PHE A 3 -30.20 8.00 -38.84
N LEU A 4 -29.74 7.83 -37.57
CA LEU A 4 -29.60 6.60 -36.74
C LEU A 4 -28.51 5.63 -37.29
N TYR A 5 -27.56 5.06 -36.54
CA TYR A 5 -27.57 4.44 -35.20
C TYR A 5 -26.14 4.27 -34.62
N ALA A 6 -26.01 4.32 -33.29
CA ALA A 6 -25.26 3.30 -32.56
C ALA A 6 -25.91 3.10 -31.18
N ILE A 7 -26.69 2.01 -31.06
CA ILE A 7 -27.09 1.41 -29.80
C ILE A 7 -25.83 0.80 -29.17
N GLY A 8 -25.44 1.29 -28.00
CA GLY A 8 -24.67 0.52 -27.03
C GLY A 8 -25.60 0.21 -25.87
N SER A 9 -26.03 -1.04 -25.78
CA SER A 9 -26.92 -1.54 -24.73
C SER A 9 -26.36 -1.29 -23.33
N CYS A 10 -27.27 -1.19 -22.35
CA CYS A 10 -26.99 -1.41 -20.95
C CYS A 10 -26.03 -2.58 -20.75
N ALA A 11 -24.85 -2.32 -20.20
CA ALA A 11 -24.39 -3.15 -19.11
C ALA A 11 -24.74 -2.36 -17.85
N GLU A 12 -25.99 -2.54 -17.43
CA GLU A 12 -26.33 -2.54 -16.01
C GLU A 12 -25.19 -3.30 -15.34
N ARG A 13 -24.33 -2.58 -14.61
CA ARG A 13 -23.20 -3.18 -13.91
C ARG A 13 -23.87 -4.18 -12.99
N GLN A 14 -23.85 -5.46 -13.35
CA GLN A 14 -24.41 -6.49 -12.52
C GLN A 14 -23.68 -6.37 -11.19
N LEU A 15 -24.38 -5.79 -10.21
CA LEU A 15 -24.17 -6.10 -8.81
C LEU A 15 -24.41 -7.61 -8.76
N ASN A 16 -23.35 -8.36 -9.02
CA ASN A 16 -23.27 -9.77 -8.69
C ASN A 16 -23.38 -9.82 -7.16
N THR A 17 -24.62 -9.73 -6.70
CA THR A 17 -25.01 -10.12 -5.37
C THR A 17 -24.94 -11.63 -5.41
N VAL A 18 -23.73 -12.17 -5.33
CA VAL A 18 -23.56 -13.61 -5.29
C VAL A 18 -24.01 -14.05 -3.91
N THR A 19 -25.23 -14.55 -3.82
CA THR A 19 -25.71 -15.23 -2.63
C THR A 19 -25.07 -16.62 -2.59
N GLY A 20 -23.87 -16.67 -2.01
CA GLY A 20 -23.08 -17.88 -1.81
C GLY A 20 -21.65 -17.50 -1.42
N GLU A 21 -21.04 -18.25 -0.50
CA GLU A 21 -19.62 -18.05 -0.18
C GLU A 21 -18.76 -18.37 -1.40
N GLN A 22 -18.02 -17.38 -1.88
CA GLN A 22 -17.09 -17.49 -3.00
C GLN A 22 -15.65 -17.40 -2.51
N ILE A 23 -14.70 -17.99 -3.25
CA ILE A 23 -13.28 -17.91 -2.93
C ILE A 23 -12.55 -17.13 -4.01
N SER A 24 -11.76 -16.15 -3.59
CA SER A 24 -10.87 -15.36 -4.43
C SER A 24 -9.41 -15.61 -4.05
N TYR A 25 -8.52 -15.58 -5.04
CA TYR A 25 -7.09 -15.77 -4.85
C TYR A 25 -6.34 -14.51 -5.28
N GLY A 26 -5.35 -14.09 -4.51
CA GLY A 26 -4.55 -12.93 -4.86
C GLY A 26 -3.49 -12.58 -3.84
N THR A 27 -2.74 -11.54 -4.15
CA THR A 27 -1.76 -10.94 -3.23
C THR A 27 -2.44 -9.86 -2.40
N VAL A 28 -2.25 -9.92 -1.08
CA VAL A 28 -2.76 -8.87 -0.18
C VAL A 28 -1.78 -7.71 -0.13
N LEU A 29 -2.28 -6.50 -0.37
CA LEU A 29 -1.58 -5.24 -0.13
C LEU A 29 -2.18 -4.57 1.11
N THR A 30 -1.32 -3.96 1.92
CA THR A 30 -1.74 -3.27 3.14
C THR A 30 -1.36 -1.80 3.04
N LEU A 31 -2.34 -0.93 3.21
CA LEU A 31 -2.12 0.49 3.43
C LEU A 31 -2.23 0.76 4.93
N THR A 32 -1.12 1.14 5.56
CA THR A 32 -1.12 1.55 6.97
C THR A 32 -1.12 3.07 7.06
N SER A 33 -1.77 3.64 8.07
CA SER A 33 -1.81 5.08 8.33
C SER A 33 -1.73 5.31 9.82
N SER A 34 -0.93 6.29 10.25
CA SER A 34 -0.70 6.58 11.67
C SER A 34 -1.26 7.97 12.03
N PHE A 35 -1.91 8.06 13.18
CA PHE A 35 -2.59 9.27 13.66
C PHE A 35 -1.88 9.86 14.89
N PRO A 36 -1.93 11.20 15.08
CA PRO A 36 -1.56 11.81 16.35
C PRO A 36 -2.29 11.13 17.52
N GLY A 37 -1.54 10.71 18.54
CA GLY A 37 -2.06 9.92 19.67
C GLY A 37 -1.84 8.41 19.56
N GLY A 38 -1.06 7.94 18.58
CA GLY A 38 -0.59 6.54 18.52
C GLY A 38 -1.66 5.54 18.06
N ARG A 39 -2.71 6.01 17.39
CA ARG A 39 -3.65 5.13 16.71
C ARG A 39 -3.10 4.83 15.32
N ASP A 40 -3.18 3.59 14.89
CA ASP A 40 -2.88 3.16 13.53
C ASP A 40 -4.16 2.63 12.86
N SER A 41 -4.30 2.87 11.56
CA SER A 41 -5.35 2.28 10.71
C SER A 41 -4.70 1.43 9.63
N HIS A 42 -5.38 0.35 9.27
CA HIS A 42 -4.99 -0.54 8.19
C HIS A 42 -6.14 -0.70 7.21
N VAL A 43 -5.87 -0.47 5.94
CA VAL A 43 -6.77 -0.80 4.83
C VAL A 43 -6.12 -1.91 4.03
N PHE A 44 -6.85 -2.98 3.77
CA PHE A 44 -6.34 -4.13 3.03
C PHE A 44 -6.95 -4.17 1.64
N TYR A 45 -6.14 -4.56 0.67
CA TYR A 45 -6.55 -4.77 -0.71
C TYR A 45 -6.13 -6.16 -1.16
N LEU A 46 -6.96 -6.80 -1.98
CA LEU A 46 -6.60 -8.02 -2.70
C LEU A 46 -6.40 -7.68 -4.16
N ARG A 47 -5.18 -7.88 -4.66
CA ARG A 47 -4.89 -7.86 -6.09
C ARG A 47 -4.97 -9.29 -6.63
N GLN A 48 -5.99 -9.56 -7.43
CA GLN A 48 -6.17 -10.83 -8.11
C GLN A 48 -5.20 -10.96 -9.30
N ASP A 49 -5.00 -12.19 -9.77
CA ASP A 49 -4.13 -12.49 -10.91
C ASP A 49 -4.66 -11.94 -12.24
N ASP A 50 -5.97 -11.73 -12.35
CA ASP A 50 -6.64 -11.13 -13.50
C ASP A 50 -6.50 -9.60 -13.57
N GLY A 51 -5.78 -9.01 -12.63
CA GLY A 51 -5.60 -7.56 -12.54
C GLY A 51 -6.83 -6.84 -11.99
N GLN A 52 -7.74 -7.48 -11.25
CA GLN A 52 -8.71 -6.75 -10.46
C GLN A 52 -8.17 -6.47 -9.05
N MET A 53 -8.47 -5.29 -8.53
CA MET A 53 -8.15 -4.91 -7.16
C MET A 53 -9.42 -4.65 -6.36
N TYR A 54 -9.55 -5.31 -5.22
CA TYR A 54 -10.69 -5.14 -4.32
C TYR A 54 -10.20 -4.67 -2.95
N ARG A 55 -10.90 -3.71 -2.36
CA ARG A 55 -10.71 -3.39 -0.93
C ARG A 55 -11.33 -4.52 -0.11
N LEU A 56 -10.63 -5.01 0.90
CA LEU A 56 -11.14 -6.05 1.78
C LEU A 56 -11.85 -5.40 2.98
N SER A 57 -13.07 -5.87 3.26
CA SER A 57 -13.86 -5.48 4.44
C SER A 57 -14.12 -6.74 5.26
N PHE A 58 -13.67 -6.73 6.50
CA PHE A 58 -13.78 -7.89 7.40
C PHE A 58 -14.88 -7.68 8.43
N CYS A 59 -15.63 -8.74 8.71
CA CYS A 59 -16.58 -8.73 9.81
C CYS A 59 -15.82 -8.61 11.15
N SER A 60 -16.46 -8.00 12.14
CA SER A 60 -15.83 -7.72 13.44
C SER A 60 -15.29 -8.99 14.10
N GLY A 61 -14.05 -8.93 14.59
CA GLY A 61 -13.41 -10.04 15.32
C GLY A 61 -12.86 -11.18 14.44
N VAL A 62 -12.97 -11.10 13.12
CA VAL A 62 -12.50 -12.16 12.20
C VAL A 62 -10.98 -12.11 11.98
N ILE A 63 -10.41 -10.91 11.93
CA ILE A 63 -8.97 -10.70 11.76
C ILE A 63 -8.44 -9.69 12.77
N SER A 64 -7.18 -9.89 13.15
CA SER A 64 -6.31 -8.86 13.71
C SER A 64 -5.38 -8.33 12.61
N ALA A 65 -4.82 -7.12 12.79
CA ALA A 65 -3.84 -6.56 11.85
C ALA A 65 -2.63 -7.49 11.61
N ALA A 66 -2.32 -8.38 12.57
CA ALA A 66 -1.24 -9.36 12.46
C ALA A 66 -1.57 -10.60 11.61
N ASP A 67 -2.85 -10.83 11.28
CA ASP A 67 -3.26 -12.03 10.53
C ASP A 67 -3.01 -11.93 9.02
N LEU A 68 -2.83 -10.71 8.51
CA LEU A 68 -2.58 -10.45 7.09
C LEU A 68 -1.17 -9.90 6.89
N VAL A 69 -0.25 -10.81 6.59
CA VAL A 69 1.09 -10.43 6.18
C VAL A 69 1.02 -9.84 4.76
N PRO A 70 1.51 -8.60 4.52
CA PRO A 70 1.50 -8.01 3.19
C PRO A 70 2.34 -8.83 2.20
N ASN A 71 2.01 -8.74 0.92
CA ASN A 71 2.71 -9.37 -0.21
C ASN A 71 2.74 -10.90 -0.19
N VAL A 72 1.87 -11.49 0.61
CA VAL A 72 1.63 -12.92 0.64
C VAL A 72 0.35 -13.24 -0.14
N ARG A 73 0.33 -14.42 -0.77
CA ARG A 73 -0.86 -14.93 -1.45
C ARG A 73 -1.85 -15.53 -0.45
N PHE A 74 -3.10 -15.09 -0.54
CA PHE A 74 -4.20 -15.58 0.26
C PHE A 74 -5.33 -16.10 -0.61
N ALA A 75 -6.04 -17.09 -0.09
CA ALA A 75 -7.42 -17.37 -0.46
C ALA A 75 -8.33 -16.62 0.51
N ILE A 76 -9.20 -15.77 -0.05
CA ILE A 76 -10.19 -14.97 0.66
C ILE A 76 -11.57 -15.54 0.33
N THR A 77 -12.25 -16.09 1.33
CA THR A 77 -13.67 -16.41 1.20
C THR A 77 -14.50 -15.15 1.43
N TYR A 78 -15.42 -14.82 0.53
CA TYR A 78 -16.24 -13.61 0.61
C TYR A 78 -17.71 -13.90 0.33
N SER A 79 -18.59 -13.07 0.89
CA SER A 79 -20.05 -13.20 0.75
C SER A 79 -20.64 -12.27 -0.30
N SER A 80 -19.95 -11.17 -0.62
CA SER A 80 -20.39 -10.22 -1.63
C SER A 80 -19.25 -9.30 -2.05
N ILE A 81 -19.37 -8.72 -3.25
CA ILE A 81 -18.57 -7.59 -3.70
C ILE A 81 -19.53 -6.43 -3.99
N GLN A 82 -19.34 -5.31 -3.31
CA GLN A 82 -20.13 -4.09 -3.51
C GLN A 82 -19.18 -2.92 -3.71
N ASP A 83 -19.33 -2.19 -4.82
CA ASP A 83 -18.49 -1.03 -5.16
C ASP A 83 -16.98 -1.29 -5.06
N GLY A 84 -16.56 -2.49 -5.46
CA GLY A 84 -15.15 -2.93 -5.40
C GLY A 84 -14.64 -3.22 -3.98
N VAL A 85 -15.55 -3.30 -3.00
CA VAL A 85 -15.28 -3.80 -1.65
C VAL A 85 -15.72 -5.25 -1.55
N MET A 86 -14.78 -6.14 -1.23
CA MET A 86 -15.02 -7.55 -0.99
C MET A 86 -15.29 -7.78 0.50
N ASN A 87 -16.52 -8.17 0.83
CA ASN A 87 -16.96 -8.39 2.20
C ASN A 87 -16.70 -9.84 2.62
N THR A 88 -15.96 -10.03 3.70
CA THR A 88 -15.57 -11.35 4.20
C THR A 88 -15.80 -11.47 5.70
N CYS A 89 -16.46 -12.54 6.13
CA CYS A 89 -16.58 -12.91 7.54
C CYS A 89 -15.72 -14.13 7.91
N GLN A 90 -14.82 -14.56 7.03
CA GLN A 90 -13.97 -15.72 7.26
C GLN A 90 -12.50 -15.32 7.35
N LYS A 91 -11.75 -16.07 8.15
CA LYS A 91 -10.32 -15.83 8.28
C LYS A 91 -9.60 -16.18 6.96
N PRO A 92 -8.81 -15.26 6.37
CA PRO A 92 -8.01 -15.50 5.19
C PRO A 92 -7.10 -16.73 5.33
N ARG A 93 -7.06 -17.58 4.30
CA ARG A 93 -6.16 -18.73 4.26
C ARG A 93 -4.92 -18.40 3.43
N GLN A 94 -3.79 -18.27 4.08
CA GLN A 94 -2.49 -18.14 3.41
C GLN A 94 -2.19 -19.41 2.59
N LEU A 95 -1.84 -19.25 1.31
CA LEU A 95 -1.66 -20.38 0.39
C LEU A 95 -0.27 -21.05 0.50
N ASN A 96 0.70 -20.40 1.14
CA ASN A 96 2.08 -20.89 1.29
C ASN A 96 2.36 -21.50 2.67
N ARG A 97 1.34 -22.03 3.37
CA ARG A 97 1.51 -22.57 4.73
C ARG A 97 1.76 -24.08 4.69
N GLU A 98 3.00 -24.49 4.92
CA GLU A 98 3.33 -25.87 5.32
C GLU A 98 2.70 -26.25 6.68
N PRO A 99 2.54 -27.55 7.00
CA PRO A 99 1.63 -28.07 8.05
C PRO A 99 1.88 -27.59 9.51
N PRO A 100 0.90 -27.79 10.43
CA PRO A 100 0.80 -27.10 11.72
C PRO A 100 1.88 -27.39 12.78
N ALA A 101 2.75 -28.38 12.57
CA ALA A 101 3.79 -28.74 13.54
C ALA A 101 4.86 -27.64 13.77
N ALA A 102 4.90 -26.62 12.90
CA ALA A 102 5.88 -25.53 12.94
C ALA A 102 5.40 -24.22 13.59
N ALA A 103 4.17 -24.17 14.15
CA ALA A 103 3.62 -22.91 14.67
C ALA A 103 4.32 -22.40 15.95
N GLY A 104 4.70 -23.30 16.86
CA GLY A 104 5.53 -22.97 18.03
C GLY A 104 7.01 -22.71 17.70
N ALA A 105 7.46 -23.18 16.55
CA ALA A 105 8.81 -22.95 16.04
C ALA A 105 8.93 -21.58 15.35
N ARG A 106 7.86 -20.97 14.81
CA ARG A 106 7.95 -19.75 13.98
C ARG A 106 8.18 -18.43 14.70
N ARG A 107 7.83 -18.27 15.98
CA ARG A 107 8.39 -17.14 16.76
C ARG A 107 9.91 -17.23 16.88
N ARG A 108 10.47 -18.45 16.73
CA ARG A 108 11.88 -18.78 16.61
C ARG A 108 12.29 -19.21 15.19
N SER A 109 11.48 -18.94 14.16
CA SER A 109 11.80 -19.22 12.74
C SER A 109 11.54 -18.05 11.80
N LEU A 110 11.09 -16.90 12.33
CA LEU A 110 11.46 -15.60 11.74
C LEU A 110 12.99 -15.41 11.76
N PHE A 111 13.66 -16.20 12.59
CA PHE A 111 15.09 -16.32 12.73
C PHE A 111 15.40 -17.82 12.66
N GLY A 112 15.74 -18.39 11.50
CA GLY A 112 16.19 -19.79 11.46
C GLY A 112 17.37 -20.05 12.41
N SER A 113 17.78 -21.30 12.60
CA SER A 113 19.07 -21.61 13.25
C SER A 113 20.24 -20.89 12.57
N GLU A 114 20.04 -20.50 11.30
CA GLU A 114 20.69 -19.39 10.63
C GLU A 114 19.61 -18.47 10.04
N ILE A 115 19.77 -17.17 10.21
CA ILE A 115 18.73 -16.17 9.91
C ILE A 115 18.90 -15.71 8.47
N THR A 116 18.19 -16.34 7.55
CA THR A 116 17.96 -15.77 6.22
C THR A 116 16.73 -14.87 6.26
N ALA A 117 16.81 -13.78 7.04
CA ALA A 117 15.95 -12.62 6.81
C ALA A 117 16.17 -12.13 5.36
N PRO A 118 15.23 -11.40 4.71
CA PRO A 118 15.60 -10.64 3.52
C PRO A 118 16.79 -9.78 3.94
N ILE A 119 17.97 -10.11 3.41
CA ILE A 119 19.28 -9.62 3.90
C ILE A 119 19.38 -8.09 3.78
N ARG A 120 18.42 -7.45 3.07
CA ARG A 120 18.50 -6.09 2.57
C ARG A 120 17.11 -5.43 2.55
N PRO A 121 16.70 -4.72 3.61
CA PRO A 121 15.55 -3.82 3.53
C PRO A 121 15.84 -2.73 2.50
N THR A 122 14.92 -2.49 1.58
CA THR A 122 15.07 -1.48 0.50
C THR A 122 13.97 -0.44 0.62
N PHE A 123 14.33 0.84 0.48
CA PHE A 123 13.44 1.98 0.68
C PHE A 123 13.43 2.90 -0.53
N LEU A 124 12.25 3.22 -1.03
CA LEU A 124 12.00 4.25 -2.03
C LEU A 124 11.14 5.33 -1.39
N ILE A 125 11.69 6.53 -1.30
CA ILE A 125 11.11 7.64 -0.57
C ILE A 125 10.77 8.75 -1.55
N TYR A 126 9.51 9.15 -1.56
CA TYR A 126 8.99 10.24 -2.36
C TYR A 126 8.76 11.46 -1.46
N ILE A 127 9.48 12.55 -1.73
CA ILE A 127 9.29 13.84 -1.09
C ILE A 127 8.50 14.70 -2.08
N VAL A 128 7.25 15.00 -1.75
CA VAL A 128 6.29 15.56 -2.71
C VAL A 128 5.73 16.92 -2.27
N SER A 129 5.49 17.79 -3.25
CA SER A 129 4.52 18.88 -3.15
C SER A 129 3.15 18.42 -3.68
N MET A 130 2.09 19.14 -3.31
CA MET A 130 0.72 18.86 -3.75
C MET A 130 0.17 20.08 -4.49
N CYS A 131 -0.40 19.85 -5.68
CA CYS A 131 -1.11 20.89 -6.40
C CYS A 131 -2.26 21.47 -5.54
N GLY A 132 -2.41 22.79 -5.56
CA GLY A 132 -3.42 23.48 -4.75
C GLY A 132 -3.09 23.53 -3.25
N TYR A 133 -1.86 23.18 -2.85
CA TYR A 133 -1.36 23.35 -1.49
C TYR A 133 -0.09 24.21 -1.50
N ASP A 134 -0.13 25.32 -0.78
CA ASP A 134 0.89 26.39 -0.84
C ASP A 134 2.11 26.14 0.04
N LYS A 135 2.16 25.00 0.74
CA LYS A 135 3.32 24.61 1.54
C LYS A 135 4.25 23.68 0.77
N PRO A 136 5.58 23.84 0.96
CA PRO A 136 6.55 22.94 0.40
C PRO A 136 6.44 21.53 1.02
N ALA A 137 7.17 20.59 0.43
CA ALA A 137 7.35 19.28 1.05
C ALA A 137 7.89 19.43 2.49
N ILE A 138 7.45 18.56 3.39
CA ILE A 138 7.77 18.64 4.83
C ILE A 138 9.26 18.45 5.15
N THR A 139 10.05 17.95 4.20
CA THR A 139 11.43 17.57 4.41
C THR A 139 12.23 17.69 3.12
N THR A 140 13.55 17.54 3.22
CA THR A 140 14.49 17.56 2.09
C THR A 140 15.19 16.22 1.95
N LYS A 141 15.80 15.98 0.79
CA LYS A 141 16.60 14.77 0.58
C LYS A 141 17.76 14.65 1.58
N SER A 142 18.46 15.74 1.88
CA SER A 142 19.58 15.72 2.84
C SER A 142 19.10 15.33 4.24
N TRP A 143 18.01 15.95 4.72
CA TRP A 143 17.46 15.62 6.03
C TRP A 143 17.05 14.14 6.09
N MET A 144 16.46 13.61 5.02
CA MET A 144 16.06 12.20 4.96
C MET A 144 17.27 11.25 4.95
N GLN A 145 18.38 11.64 4.29
CA GLN A 145 19.63 10.88 4.35
C GLN A 145 20.18 10.85 5.77
N ASP A 146 20.17 11.98 6.48
CA ASP A 146 20.63 12.08 7.86
C ASP A 146 19.74 11.27 8.81
N PHE A 147 18.41 11.32 8.60
CA PHE A 147 17.45 10.49 9.34
C PHE A 147 17.74 8.99 9.17
N PHE A 148 18.09 8.55 7.96
CA PHE A 148 18.39 7.14 7.72
C PHE A 148 19.75 6.69 8.26
N PHE A 149 20.77 7.56 8.26
CA PHE A 149 22.16 7.10 8.47
C PHE A 149 22.99 7.87 9.50
N ALA A 150 22.73 9.16 9.74
CA ALA A 150 23.63 10.03 10.51
C ALA A 150 23.06 10.47 11.87
N SER A 151 21.77 10.32 12.12
CA SER A 151 21.16 10.75 13.37
C SER A 151 21.42 9.78 14.53
N ASN A 152 21.39 10.29 15.78
CA ASN A 152 21.51 9.47 17.00
C ASN A 152 20.42 8.39 17.13
N PHE A 153 19.33 8.53 16.37
CA PHE A 153 18.21 7.60 16.27
C PHE A 153 17.95 7.26 14.80
N SER A 154 19.01 6.89 14.08
CA SER A 154 18.90 6.60 12.66
C SER A 154 18.12 5.31 12.39
N VAL A 155 17.43 5.27 11.24
CA VAL A 155 16.75 4.03 10.80
C VAL A 155 17.74 2.88 10.69
N SER A 156 18.94 3.12 10.13
CA SER A 156 19.99 2.08 10.08
C SER A 156 20.40 1.60 11.48
N GLY A 157 20.55 2.53 12.43
CA GLY A 157 20.85 2.22 13.84
C GLY A 157 19.76 1.39 14.51
N TYR A 158 18.49 1.71 14.25
CA TYR A 158 17.34 0.94 14.72
C TYR A 158 17.39 -0.51 14.21
N TYR A 159 17.57 -0.71 12.89
CA TYR A 159 17.67 -2.06 12.33
C TYR A 159 18.87 -2.82 12.90
N ASN A 160 20.03 -2.18 13.01
CA ASN A 160 21.22 -2.80 13.59
C ASN A 160 20.97 -3.26 15.05
N THR A 161 20.36 -2.40 15.86
CA THR A 161 20.10 -2.67 17.28
C THR A 161 19.06 -3.77 17.46
N CYS A 162 17.92 -3.66 16.78
CA CYS A 162 16.80 -4.58 16.96
C CYS A 162 17.03 -5.94 16.29
N SER A 163 17.92 -6.03 15.30
CA SER A 163 18.30 -7.29 14.65
C SER A 163 19.61 -7.89 15.18
N TYR A 164 20.23 -7.29 16.21
CA TYR A 164 21.56 -7.70 16.68
C TYR A 164 22.60 -7.76 15.54
N ASN A 165 22.59 -6.74 14.67
CA ASN A 165 23.44 -6.57 13.49
C ASN A 165 23.24 -7.59 12.36
N GLN A 166 22.16 -8.37 12.38
CA GLN A 166 21.85 -9.34 11.33
C GLN A 166 21.25 -8.68 10.08
N VAL A 167 20.61 -7.53 10.27
CA VAL A 167 20.02 -6.73 9.19
C VAL A 167 20.64 -5.34 9.24
N ALA A 168 21.23 -4.93 8.12
CA ALA A 168 21.84 -3.61 7.97
C ALA A 168 21.22 -2.86 6.79
N VAL A 169 20.80 -1.62 7.05
CA VAL A 169 20.37 -0.69 6.00
C VAL A 169 21.59 0.03 5.44
N GLN A 170 21.83 -0.08 4.14
CA GLN A 170 22.94 0.55 3.43
C GLN A 170 22.45 1.70 2.54
N PRO A 171 23.28 2.72 2.27
CA PRO A 171 22.91 3.83 1.38
C PRO A 171 22.42 3.38 -0.01
N ALA A 172 23.00 2.32 -0.56
CA ALA A 172 22.59 1.78 -1.86
C ALA A 172 21.14 1.24 -1.88
N GLN A 173 20.61 0.86 -0.72
CA GLN A 173 19.26 0.32 -0.56
C GLN A 173 18.20 1.40 -0.38
N VAL A 174 18.59 2.67 -0.23
CA VAL A 174 17.69 3.79 -0.03
C VAL A 174 17.75 4.73 -1.23
N LYS A 175 16.62 4.92 -1.90
CA LYS A 175 16.44 5.92 -2.95
C LYS A 175 15.49 6.98 -2.46
N ILE A 176 15.91 8.23 -2.57
CA ILE A 176 15.11 9.40 -2.20
C ILE A 176 14.93 10.25 -3.44
N LEU A 177 13.67 10.46 -3.82
CA LEU A 177 13.26 11.32 -4.91
C LEU A 177 12.61 12.58 -4.35
N GLU A 178 13.09 13.72 -4.82
CA GLU A 178 12.56 15.05 -4.52
C GLU A 178 12.17 15.77 -5.82
N ASN A 179 11.67 17.00 -5.70
CA ASN A 179 11.12 17.80 -6.80
C ASN A 179 10.05 17.01 -7.56
N LEU A 180 9.13 16.45 -6.79
CA LEU A 180 7.97 15.71 -7.26
C LEU A 180 6.73 16.51 -6.88
N GLU A 181 5.85 16.75 -7.85
CA GLU A 181 4.55 17.37 -7.62
C GLU A 181 3.46 16.36 -7.98
N ILE A 182 2.51 16.12 -7.08
CA ILE A 182 1.29 15.39 -7.43
C ILE A 182 0.29 16.41 -8.00
N PRO A 183 -0.16 16.24 -9.25
CA PRO A 183 -1.08 17.18 -9.90
C PRO A 183 -2.47 17.11 -9.26
N CYS A 184 -3.25 18.20 -9.40
CA CYS A 184 -4.57 18.32 -8.76
C CYS A 184 -5.54 17.19 -9.15
N SER A 185 -5.38 16.68 -10.37
CA SER A 185 -6.03 15.45 -10.82
C SER A 185 -5.16 14.72 -11.82
N GLY A 186 -5.38 13.41 -11.96
CA GLY A 186 -4.67 12.58 -12.91
C GLY A 186 -5.37 11.25 -13.18
N LYS A 187 -4.85 10.52 -14.17
CA LYS A 187 -5.35 9.21 -14.56
C LYS A 187 -4.18 8.24 -14.70
N LEU A 188 -4.28 7.10 -14.02
CA LEU A 188 -3.29 6.05 -14.08
C LEU A 188 -3.56 5.11 -15.27
N ASN A 189 -2.50 4.82 -16.02
CA ASN A 189 -2.52 3.77 -17.04
C ASN A 189 -1.93 2.48 -16.46
N LEU A 190 -2.76 1.70 -15.80
CA LEU A 190 -2.37 0.47 -15.10
C LEU A 190 -3.04 -0.74 -15.75
N PRO A 191 -2.39 -1.93 -15.70
CA PRO A 191 -2.99 -3.18 -16.17
C PRO A 191 -4.11 -3.69 -15.25
N PHE A 192 -4.37 -2.98 -14.15
CA PHE A 192 -5.44 -3.28 -13.21
C PHE A 192 -6.29 -2.04 -12.93
N ARG A 193 -7.47 -2.27 -12.33
CA ARG A 193 -8.42 -1.19 -12.00
C ARG A 193 -8.71 -1.14 -10.50
N PHE A 194 -8.66 0.07 -9.94
CA PHE A 194 -9.11 0.34 -8.57
C PHE A 194 -10.64 0.30 -8.44
N PRO A 195 -11.19 0.00 -7.25
CA PRO A 195 -12.63 0.08 -6.95
C PRO A 195 -13.27 1.39 -7.44
N THR A 196 -12.60 2.51 -7.14
CA THR A 196 -13.02 3.88 -7.48
C THR A 196 -12.55 4.34 -8.86
N GLY A 197 -12.02 3.42 -9.68
CA GLY A 197 -11.44 3.73 -11.00
C GLY A 197 -10.03 4.32 -10.93
N ASN A 198 -9.36 4.44 -12.07
CA ASN A 198 -7.94 4.82 -12.12
C ASN A 198 -7.69 6.33 -12.14
N ASN A 199 -8.73 7.14 -11.95
CA ASN A 199 -8.59 8.58 -11.78
C ASN A 199 -8.30 8.90 -10.30
N PHE A 200 -7.49 9.92 -10.06
CA PHE A 200 -7.20 10.45 -8.73
C PHE A 200 -7.30 11.97 -8.71
N ASN A 201 -7.45 12.53 -7.51
CA ASN A 201 -7.32 13.96 -7.23
C ASN A 201 -6.53 14.19 -5.94
N THR A 202 -6.28 15.44 -5.59
CA THR A 202 -5.58 15.87 -4.36
C THR A 202 -6.52 16.61 -3.40
N ASP A 203 -7.83 16.39 -3.49
CA ASP A 203 -8.78 17.06 -2.61
C ASP A 203 -8.92 16.35 -1.25
N ASN A 204 -8.65 15.04 -1.22
CA ASN A 204 -8.69 14.21 -0.01
C ASN A 204 -7.78 12.97 -0.16
N CYS A 205 -7.50 12.30 0.96
CA CYS A 205 -6.74 11.04 0.98
C CYS A 205 -7.62 9.78 0.79
N ASP A 206 -8.92 9.94 0.60
CA ASP A 206 -9.90 8.85 0.48
C ASP A 206 -10.00 8.31 -0.95
N ASN A 207 -10.94 7.40 -1.21
CA ASN A 207 -11.23 6.85 -2.55
C ASN A 207 -10.00 6.28 -3.27
N ASP A 208 -9.15 5.59 -2.49
CA ASP A 208 -7.89 5.02 -2.95
C ASP A 208 -6.89 6.06 -3.50
N ASN A 209 -7.15 7.37 -3.36
CA ASN A 209 -6.33 8.45 -3.93
C ASN A 209 -4.88 8.31 -3.53
N LEU A 210 -4.64 8.03 -2.25
CA LEU A 210 -3.29 7.90 -1.76
C LEU A 210 -2.53 6.72 -2.39
N LEU A 211 -3.19 5.56 -2.52
CA LEU A 211 -2.58 4.41 -3.19
C LEU A 211 -2.34 4.73 -4.68
N LYS A 212 -3.27 5.45 -5.31
CA LYS A 212 -3.10 5.94 -6.69
C LYS A 212 -1.95 6.94 -6.83
N TRP A 213 -1.75 7.84 -5.87
CA TRP A 213 -0.61 8.75 -5.85
C TRP A 213 0.71 7.97 -5.80
N GLN A 214 0.78 6.88 -5.04
CA GLN A 214 1.96 6.02 -5.05
C GLN A 214 2.22 5.42 -6.43
N TYR A 215 1.19 4.90 -7.12
CA TYR A 215 1.35 4.38 -8.49
C TYR A 215 1.73 5.47 -9.50
N TYR A 216 1.23 6.69 -9.31
CA TYR A 216 1.66 7.85 -10.09
C TYR A 216 3.15 8.14 -9.87
N LEU A 217 3.61 8.18 -8.62
CA LEU A 217 5.01 8.42 -8.26
C LEU A 217 5.93 7.29 -8.73
N ASP A 218 5.48 6.04 -8.67
CA ASP A 218 6.17 4.87 -9.23
C ASP A 218 6.39 5.05 -10.75
N SER A 219 5.42 5.61 -11.48
CA SER A 219 5.58 5.89 -12.92
C SER A 219 6.64 6.97 -13.20
N ILE A 220 6.78 7.96 -12.32
CA ILE A 220 7.84 8.98 -12.40
C ILE A 220 9.20 8.38 -12.02
N ALA A 221 9.25 7.51 -11.01
CA ALA A 221 10.47 6.80 -10.63
C ALA A 221 11.02 5.96 -11.79
N LEU A 222 10.14 5.26 -12.51
CA LEU A 222 10.51 4.52 -13.73
C LEU A 222 11.12 5.42 -14.81
N GLN A 223 10.58 6.64 -14.99
CA GLN A 223 11.16 7.63 -15.92
C GLN A 223 12.55 8.14 -15.48
N ARG A 224 12.94 7.90 -14.23
CA ARG A 224 14.25 8.24 -13.66
C ARG A 224 15.15 6.99 -13.48
N ASP A 225 14.87 5.91 -14.21
CA ASP A 225 15.60 4.64 -14.17
C ASP A 225 15.62 3.96 -12.78
N ILE A 226 14.60 4.22 -11.96
CA ILE A 226 14.40 3.54 -10.69
C ILE A 226 13.22 2.58 -10.86
N VAL A 227 13.49 1.28 -10.72
CA VAL A 227 12.47 0.22 -10.78
C VAL A 227 11.78 0.12 -9.42
N PRO A 228 10.53 0.60 -9.24
CA PRO A 228 9.93 0.69 -7.92
C PRO A 228 9.68 -0.67 -7.29
N THR A 229 9.52 -1.73 -8.08
CA THR A 229 9.31 -3.10 -7.60
C THR A 229 10.55 -3.70 -6.93
N ASP A 230 11.72 -3.09 -7.06
CA ASP A 230 12.94 -3.52 -6.34
C ASP A 230 12.96 -3.04 -4.88
N PHE A 231 11.98 -2.21 -4.49
CA PHE A 231 11.90 -1.59 -3.16
C PHE A 231 10.76 -2.18 -2.33
N HIS A 232 11.12 -2.73 -1.17
CA HIS A 232 10.19 -3.31 -0.21
C HIS A 232 9.51 -2.28 0.71
N HIS A 233 9.92 -1.02 0.66
CA HIS A 233 9.30 0.04 1.43
C HIS A 233 9.18 1.26 0.55
N LYS A 234 7.95 1.72 0.33
CA LYS A 234 7.66 2.89 -0.51
C LYS A 234 6.95 3.95 0.29
N VAL A 235 7.66 5.02 0.64
CA VAL A 235 7.16 6.03 1.58
C VAL A 235 6.87 7.33 0.85
N ILE A 236 5.71 7.94 1.11
CA ILE A 236 5.36 9.27 0.60
C ILE A 236 5.41 10.25 1.77
N TYR A 237 6.26 11.27 1.66
CA TYR A 237 6.32 12.40 2.60
C TYR A 237 5.51 13.56 2.02
N LEU A 238 4.31 13.76 2.57
CA LEU A 238 3.39 14.82 2.18
C LEU A 238 3.80 16.18 2.78
N PRO A 239 3.39 17.31 2.19
CA PRO A 239 3.55 18.64 2.77
C PRO A 239 2.97 18.76 4.18
N GLU A 240 3.57 19.61 5.00
CA GLU A 240 3.15 19.80 6.39
C GLU A 240 1.68 20.24 6.47
N GLY A 241 0.86 19.56 7.28
CA GLY A 241 -0.55 19.93 7.50
C GLY A 241 -1.47 19.67 6.31
N TYR A 242 -0.99 19.08 5.20
CA TYR A 242 -1.82 18.76 4.04
C TYR A 242 -2.99 17.85 4.45
N VAL A 243 -2.64 16.83 5.22
CA VAL A 243 -3.58 15.91 5.85
C VAL A 243 -4.55 16.67 6.74
N ASP A 244 -4.03 17.46 7.69
CA ASP A 244 -4.84 18.14 8.70
C ASP A 244 -5.81 19.17 8.09
N SER A 245 -5.48 19.73 6.92
CA SER A 245 -6.29 20.75 6.21
C SER A 245 -7.28 20.19 5.20
N LYS A 246 -6.99 19.02 4.62
CA LYS A 246 -7.86 18.33 3.65
C LYS A 246 -8.68 17.22 4.27
N GLN A 247 -8.61 17.08 5.59
CA GLN A 247 -9.30 16.05 6.34
C GLN A 247 -10.00 16.62 7.57
N ALA A 248 -11.31 16.83 7.42
CA ALA A 248 -12.21 16.60 8.54
C ALA A 248 -12.26 15.11 8.95
N ALA A 249 -11.59 14.20 8.20
CA ALA A 249 -11.27 12.82 8.58
C ALA A 249 -10.16 12.24 7.65
N VAL A 250 -9.15 11.52 8.20
CA VAL A 250 -8.29 10.47 7.55
C VAL A 250 -6.77 10.70 7.27
N ALA A 251 -5.93 10.88 8.31
CA ALA A 251 -4.47 10.62 8.47
C ALA A 251 -3.35 11.01 7.45
N ARG A 252 -2.19 11.37 8.06
CA ARG A 252 -0.84 11.46 7.47
C ARG A 252 -0.39 10.07 7.14
N THR A 253 0.14 9.89 5.94
CA THR A 253 0.22 8.55 5.39
C THR A 253 1.64 8.11 5.13
N HIS A 254 1.95 6.94 5.64
CA HIS A 254 3.12 6.17 5.24
C HIS A 254 2.59 4.96 4.49
N VAL A 255 2.80 4.90 3.18
CA VAL A 255 2.48 3.67 2.46
C VAL A 255 3.53 2.63 2.82
N TRP A 256 3.09 1.41 3.10
CA TRP A 256 3.95 0.26 3.36
C TRP A 256 3.63 -0.79 2.31
N GLY A 257 4.26 -0.69 1.13
CA GLY A 257 4.26 -1.77 0.14
C GLY A 257 5.62 -2.45 0.15
N SER A 258 5.67 -3.71 0.61
CA SER A 258 6.80 -4.62 0.37
C SER A 258 6.78 -5.35 -0.96
#